data_AF-A0A913XSF3-F1
#
_entry.id   AF-A0A913XSF3-F1
#
_cell.length_a   1.000
_cell.length_b   1.000
_cell.length_c   1.000
_cell.angle_alpha   90.00
_cell.angle_beta   90.00
_cell.angle_gamma   90.00
#
_symmetry.space_group_name_H-M   'P 1'
#
loop_
_entity.id
_entity.type
_entity.pdbx_description
1 polymer ?
#
loop_
_entity_poly.entity_id
_entity_poly.type
_entity_poly.pdbx_seq_one_letter_code
_entity_poly.pdbx_strand_id
1 'polypeptide(L)'
;MDIDDRDYCRKDYLGLRDGADRWSPSLGRYCGNRKPRRRQSKTSSNALRIRLKSDSSVQGRGFSMWWTSYYKFKASKPARRDISGRLP
;
A
#
# COMPACT_ATOMS: atom_id res chain seq x y z
N MET A 1 10.01 11.73 5.19
CA MET A 1 8.91 11.68 6.17
C MET A 1 9.51 12.17 7.44
N ASP A 2 8.82 13.07 8.11
CA ASP A 2 9.22 13.71 9.35
C ASP A 2 7.92 13.95 10.13
N ILE A 3 7.48 12.91 10.84
CA ILE A 3 6.25 12.86 11.63
C ILE A 3 6.67 12.50 13.06
N ASP A 4 6.08 13.11 14.08
CA ASP A 4 6.42 12.80 15.49
C ASP A 4 6.24 11.30 15.78
N ASP A 5 7.27 10.65 16.32
CA ASP A 5 7.28 9.21 16.61
C ASP A 5 7.22 8.85 18.09
N ARG A 6 7.09 9.88 18.94
CA ARG A 6 6.86 9.70 20.37
C ARG A 6 5.57 8.92 20.62
N ASP A 7 5.55 8.22 21.75
CA ASP A 7 4.43 7.35 22.13
C ASP A 7 4.10 6.30 21.05
N TYR A 8 5.14 5.74 20.39
CA TYR A 8 5.03 4.64 19.44
C TYR A 8 4.04 4.91 18.28
N CYS A 9 4.09 6.09 17.68
CA CYS A 9 3.17 6.53 16.61
C CYS A 9 1.66 6.56 17.02
N ARG A 10 1.32 6.66 18.31
CA ARG A 10 -0.11 6.69 18.74
C ARG A 10 -0.79 8.03 18.45
N LYS A 11 -0.03 9.11 18.60
CA LYS A 11 -0.46 10.49 18.39
C LYS A 11 -0.46 10.82 16.91
N ASP A 12 0.74 10.79 16.34
CA ASP A 12 1.02 11.24 14.99
C ASP A 12 1.42 10.06 14.10
N TYR A 13 0.70 9.89 12.99
CA TYR A 13 1.03 8.87 12.00
C TYR A 13 0.39 9.14 10.64
N LEU A 14 1.06 8.65 9.60
CA LEU A 14 0.50 8.43 8.27
C LEU A 14 -0.05 7.01 8.16
N GLY A 15 -1.36 6.89 7.98
CA GLY A 15 -2.04 5.62 7.73
C GLY A 15 -2.28 5.39 6.24
N LEU A 16 -1.95 4.21 5.76
CA LEU A 16 -2.23 3.76 4.39
C LEU A 16 -3.25 2.61 4.39
N ARG A 17 -4.19 2.62 3.45
CA ARG A 17 -5.19 1.54 3.29
C ARG A 17 -5.38 1.15 1.83
N ASP A 18 -5.53 -0.15 1.59
CA ASP A 18 -5.72 -0.76 0.27
C ASP A 18 -7.19 -0.68 -0.16
N GLY A 19 -7.59 0.45 -0.71
CA GLY A 19 -8.95 0.77 -1.13
C GLY A 19 -9.31 2.24 -0.89
N ALA A 20 -10.53 2.63 -1.24
CA ALA A 20 -10.99 4.03 -1.15
C ALA A 20 -11.46 4.42 0.27
N ASP A 21 -11.81 3.45 1.11
CA ASP A 21 -12.58 3.68 2.33
C ASP A 21 -11.75 3.64 3.60
N ARG A 22 -12.29 4.24 4.65
CA ARG A 22 -11.68 4.19 5.99
C ARG A 22 -11.63 2.78 6.58
N TRP A 23 -12.39 1.85 6.02
CA TRP A 23 -12.49 0.45 6.46
C TRP A 23 -11.66 -0.50 5.59
N SER A 24 -11.12 -0.02 4.47
CA SER A 24 -10.27 -0.81 3.58
C SER A 24 -9.05 -1.40 4.31
N PRO A 25 -8.54 -2.58 3.92
CA PRO A 25 -7.42 -3.26 4.59
C PRO A 25 -6.23 -2.32 4.87
N SER A 26 -5.69 -2.38 6.09
CA SER A 26 -4.57 -1.52 6.48
C SER A 26 -3.28 -1.97 5.84
N LEU A 27 -2.63 -1.08 5.10
CA LEU A 27 -1.28 -1.24 4.56
C LEU A 27 -0.20 -0.84 5.58
N GLY A 28 -0.58 -0.12 6.64
CA GLY A 28 0.30 0.18 7.77
C GLY A 28 0.08 1.57 8.36
N ARG A 29 0.77 1.81 9.48
CA ARG A 29 0.90 3.10 10.15
C ARG A 29 2.38 3.46 10.20
N TYR A 30 2.70 4.69 9.85
CA TYR A 30 4.07 5.16 9.69
C TYR A 30 4.26 6.49 10.40
N CYS A 31 5.34 6.62 11.17
CA CYS A 31 5.76 7.85 11.80
C CYS A 31 7.30 7.92 11.82
N GLY A 32 7.85 9.02 12.32
CA GLY A 32 9.28 9.26 12.37
C GLY A 32 9.88 9.53 11.01
N ASN A 33 11.16 9.17 10.88
CA ASN A 33 11.94 9.41 9.66
C ASN A 33 12.00 8.21 8.70
N ARG A 34 11.34 7.09 9.05
CA ARG A 34 11.42 5.84 8.30
C ARG A 34 10.32 5.75 7.24
N LYS A 35 10.74 5.63 5.98
CA LYS A 35 9.83 5.47 4.83
C LYS A 35 9.27 4.03 4.76
N PRO A 36 8.00 3.83 4.35
CA PRO A 36 7.43 2.49 4.11
C PRO A 36 8.27 1.69 3.09
N ARG A 37 8.38 0.36 3.27
CA ARG A 37 8.98 -0.50 2.24
C ARG A 37 7.99 -0.63 1.08
N ARG A 38 8.47 -0.65 -0.17
CA ARG A 38 7.62 -0.74 -1.38
C ARG A 38 6.53 -1.82 -1.34
N ARG A 39 6.80 -3.00 -0.76
CA ARG A 39 5.80 -4.08 -0.64
C ARG A 39 4.62 -3.69 0.26
N GLN A 40 4.87 -2.89 1.29
CA GLN A 40 3.88 -2.44 2.27
C GLN A 40 3.03 -1.28 1.75
N SER A 41 3.37 -0.69 0.60
CA SER A 41 2.66 0.44 0.00
C SER A 41 1.91 0.08 -1.28
N LYS A 42 1.81 -1.20 -1.61
CA LYS A 42 1.22 -1.70 -2.86
C LYS A 42 -0.24 -2.07 -2.62
N THR A 43 -1.14 -1.45 -3.36
CA THR A 43 -2.56 -1.78 -3.35
C THR A 43 -2.83 -3.01 -4.23
N SER A 44 -3.83 -3.80 -3.85
CA SER A 44 -4.43 -4.84 -4.68
C SER A 44 -5.49 -4.27 -5.62
N SER A 45 -6.04 -3.10 -5.28
CA SER A 45 -7.02 -2.35 -6.07
C SER A 45 -6.42 -1.13 -6.78
N ASN A 46 -7.26 -0.43 -7.55
CA ASN A 46 -6.96 0.86 -8.18
C ASN A 46 -7.14 2.06 -7.22
N ALA A 47 -7.39 1.82 -5.93
CA ALA A 47 -7.61 2.87 -4.93
C ALA A 47 -6.65 2.73 -3.75
N LEU A 48 -6.09 3.88 -3.32
CA LEU A 48 -5.25 4.01 -2.13
C LEU A 48 -5.83 5.13 -1.26
N ARG A 49 -6.16 4.82 -0.01
CA ARG A 49 -6.55 5.85 0.95
C ARG A 49 -5.36 6.20 1.85
N ILE A 50 -5.06 7.49 1.91
CA ILE A 50 -4.01 8.08 2.73
C ILE A 50 -4.67 8.93 3.83
N ARG A 51 -4.25 8.77 5.08
CA ARG A 51 -4.72 9.60 6.20
C ARG A 51 -3.56 10.01 7.09
N LEU A 52 -3.35 11.31 7.24
CA LEU A 52 -2.54 11.85 8.33
C LEU A 52 -3.43 12.02 9.57
N LYS A 53 -3.01 11.49 10.71
CA LYS A 53 -3.54 11.83 12.03
C LYS A 53 -2.43 12.56 12.78
N SER A 54 -2.75 13.70 13.39
CA SER A 54 -1.85 14.47 14.24
C SER A 54 -2.63 15.08 15.40
N ASP A 55 -1.97 15.38 16.50
CA ASP A 55 -2.54 16.11 17.65
C ASP A 55 -1.93 17.53 17.80
N SER A 56 -2.31 18.24 18.87
CA SER A 56 -1.82 19.60 19.13
C SER A 56 -0.46 19.64 19.83
N SER A 57 0.31 18.55 19.84
CA SER A 57 1.59 18.44 20.56
C SER A 57 2.80 18.87 19.71
N VAL A 58 3.86 18.07 19.59
CA VAL A 58 5.05 18.43 18.78
C VAL A 58 4.81 18.00 17.35
N GLN A 59 5.06 18.90 16.39
CA GLN A 59 4.91 18.62 14.97
C GLN A 59 6.26 18.36 14.30
N GLY A 60 6.27 17.44 13.34
CA GLY A 60 7.37 17.31 12.36
C GLY A 60 7.08 18.10 11.08
N ARG A 61 8.01 18.09 10.12
CA ARG A 61 7.83 18.78 8.82
C ARG A 61 6.80 18.13 7.89
N GLY A 62 6.35 16.91 8.18
CA GLY A 62 5.32 16.20 7.42
C GLY A 62 5.87 15.16 6.45
N PHE A 63 5.17 14.94 5.33
CA PHE A 63 5.52 13.89 4.36
C PHE A 63 5.36 14.35 2.92
N SER A 64 6.13 13.71 2.04
CA SER A 64 6.00 13.81 0.59
C SER A 64 6.12 12.39 0.02
N MET A 65 5.34 12.10 -1.02
CA MET A 65 5.24 10.77 -1.61
C MET A 65 5.05 10.87 -3.12
N TRP A 66 5.72 9.98 -3.83
CA TRP A 66 5.47 9.67 -5.23
C TRP A 66 4.67 8.36 -5.32
N TRP A 67 3.69 8.31 -6.19
CA TRP A 67 2.93 7.09 -6.49
C TRP A 67 3.02 6.75 -7.97
N THR A 68 2.85 5.48 -8.28
CA THR A 68 2.74 4.98 -9.65
C THR A 68 1.71 3.86 -9.68
N SER A 69 0.91 3.81 -10.73
CA SER A 69 -0.02 2.71 -11.01
C SER A 69 0.57 1.82 -12.10
N TYR A 70 0.19 0.54 -12.09
CA TYR A 70 0.62 -0.40 -13.11
C TYR A 70 -0.50 -1.42 -13.36
N TYR A 71 -0.66 -1.83 -14.61
CA TYR A 71 -1.61 -2.86 -14.98
C TYR A 71 -1.10 -4.23 -14.54
N LYS A 72 -1.98 -5.01 -13.92
CA LYS A 72 -1.72 -6.40 -13.54
C LYS A 72 -2.25 -7.31 -14.65
N PHE A 73 -1.38 -7.78 -15.53
CA PHE A 73 -1.75 -8.84 -16.47
C PHE A 73 -2.06 -10.13 -15.70
N LYS A 74 -3.28 -10.67 -15.87
CA LYS A 74 -3.59 -12.03 -15.41
C LYS A 74 -3.11 -13.01 -16.48
N ALA A 75 -2.09 -13.81 -16.15
CA ALA A 75 -1.68 -14.91 -17.01
C ALA A 75 -2.83 -15.93 -17.11
N SER A 76 -3.34 -16.14 -18.31
CA SER A 76 -4.24 -17.25 -18.62
C SER A 76 -3.47 -18.56 -18.52
N LYS A 77 -4.05 -19.58 -17.86
CA LYS A 77 -3.45 -20.93 -17.84
C LYS A 77 -3.21 -21.39 -19.28
N PRO A 78 -2.02 -21.92 -19.62
CA PRO A 78 -1.82 -22.51 -20.94
C PRO A 78 -2.80 -23.67 -21.10
N ALA A 79 -3.56 -23.66 -22.20
CA ALA A 79 -4.39 -24.82 -22.56
C ALA A 79 -3.47 -26.03 -22.73
N ARG A 80 -3.72 -27.11 -21.98
CA ARG A 80 -3.04 -28.39 -22.27
C ARG A 80 -3.44 -28.79 -23.69
N ARG A 81 -2.48 -28.85 -24.60
CA ARG A 81 -2.67 -29.54 -25.87
C ARG A 81 -2.81 -31.02 -25.54
N ASP A 82 -4.02 -31.52 -25.67
CA ASP A 82 -4.25 -32.97 -25.69
C ASP A 82 -3.80 -33.49 -27.06
N ILE A 83 -2.73 -34.29 -27.08
CA ILE A 83 -2.15 -34.87 -28.31
C ILE A 83 -2.60 -36.33 -28.45
N SER A 84 -3.67 -36.76 -27.76
CA SER A 84 -4.11 -38.16 -27.72
C SER A 84 -4.88 -38.65 -28.96
N GLY A 85 -4.65 -38.10 -30.14
CA GLY A 85 -5.35 -38.58 -31.33
C GLY A 85 -4.79 -38.03 -32.62
N ARG A 86 -4.00 -38.87 -33.31
CA ARG A 86 -3.95 -39.07 -34.77
C ARG A 86 -2.57 -39.61 -35.17
N LEU A 87 -2.42 -40.93 -35.08
CA LEU A 87 -1.54 -41.67 -35.99
C LEU A 87 -2.48 -42.43 -36.95
N PRO A 88 -2.34 -42.26 -38.28
CA PRO A 88 -3.06 -43.08 -39.25
C PRO A 88 -2.59 -44.55 -39.23
#